data_AF-A0A0C4ENL9-F1
#
_entry.id   AF-A0A0C4ENL9-F1
#
_cell.length_a   1.000
_cell.length_b   1.000
_cell.length_c   1.000
_cell.angle_alpha   90.00
_cell.angle_beta   90.00
_cell.angle_gamma   90.00
#
_symmetry.space_group_name_H-M   'P 1'
#
loop_
_entity.id
_entity.type
_entity.pdbx_description
1 polymer ?
#
loop_
_entity_poly.entity_id
_entity_poly.type
_entity_poly.pdbx_seq_one_letter_code
_entity_poly.pdbx_strand_id
1 'polypeptide(L)'
;MRRAFKAEVKTVENNGSVTIADYVAKIQYHDETPSIETHTTDALMYHAGALLLNHFKKIVLDFVVTGKLNDPDQVYFLEAKLTGKYVKYCSNTDFDVDNEIDQTDPEFSQLMNAFSNWSFHKSSGKSLICDLQFVDGIITDPQIIDVDATQWADGNNSECGILRFIEGHQCNEVCKALKLTAPEQIYAKATQNVNEKSKKRPRILETQQPNIEENQPPQTKSLHVGVSPASISHLLSCSQDSLPNAKDFFSS
;
A
#
# COMPACT_ATOMS: atom_id res chain seq x y z
N MET A 1 18.38 24.86 16.00
CA MET A 1 17.95 23.65 16.77
C MET A 1 16.93 24.04 17.81
N ARG A 2 16.02 23.13 18.22
CA ARG A 2 14.95 23.41 19.20
C ARG A 2 15.00 22.42 20.36
N ARG A 3 14.60 22.88 21.55
CA ARG A 3 14.33 22.01 22.71
C ARG A 3 12.82 21.80 22.83
N ALA A 4 12.41 20.56 23.10
CA ALA A 4 11.02 20.15 23.23
C ALA A 4 10.69 19.82 24.69
N PHE A 5 9.50 20.22 25.14
CA PHE A 5 9.00 19.99 26.50
C PHE A 5 7.58 19.44 26.43
N LYS A 6 7.22 18.52 27.34
CA LYS A 6 5.83 18.13 27.52
C LYS A 6 5.03 19.35 28.01
N ALA A 7 3.88 19.59 27.43
CA ALA A 7 2.94 20.63 27.84
C ALA A 7 1.52 20.06 27.86
N GLU A 8 0.65 20.63 28.68
CA GLU A 8 -0.79 20.34 28.68
C GLU A 8 -1.50 21.66 28.40
N VAL A 9 -2.37 21.66 27.38
CA VAL A 9 -3.12 22.85 26.97
C VAL A 9 -4.57 22.64 27.32
N LYS A 10 -5.08 23.52 28.18
CA LYS A 10 -6.50 23.58 28.55
C LYS A 10 -7.23 24.49 27.57
N THR A 11 -8.18 23.93 26.83
CA THR A 11 -9.08 24.66 25.95
C THR A 11 -10.45 24.73 26.61
N VAL A 12 -11.06 25.92 26.61
CA VAL A 12 -12.42 26.13 27.10
C VAL A 12 -13.29 26.48 25.90
N GLU A 13 -14.27 25.63 25.60
CA GLU A 13 -15.20 25.87 24.49
C GLU A 13 -16.27 26.90 24.88
N ASN A 14 -16.97 27.45 23.88
CA ASN A 14 -18.04 28.43 24.08
C ASN A 14 -19.22 27.92 24.92
N ASN A 15 -19.41 26.59 24.99
CA ASN A 15 -20.43 25.93 25.81
C ASN A 15 -19.98 25.71 27.27
N GLY A 16 -18.78 26.17 27.66
CA GLY A 16 -18.18 25.99 28.98
C GLY A 16 -17.50 24.63 29.18
N SER A 17 -17.49 23.76 28.17
CA SER A 17 -16.76 22.49 28.22
C SER A 17 -15.25 22.75 28.27
N VAL A 18 -14.53 21.85 28.95
CA VAL A 18 -13.08 21.95 29.12
C VAL A 18 -12.43 20.71 28.54
N THR A 19 -11.46 20.90 27.64
CA THR A 19 -10.61 19.83 27.11
C THR A 19 -9.16 20.12 27.47
N ILE A 20 -8.49 19.15 28.11
CA ILE A 20 -7.05 19.19 28.33
C ILE A 20 -6.44 18.22 27.32
N ALA A 21 -5.52 18.72 26.51
CA ALA A 21 -4.80 17.91 25.54
C ALA A 21 -3.29 18.00 25.79
N ASP A 22 -2.60 16.89 25.57
CA ASP A 22 -1.14 16.81 25.61
C ASP A 22 -0.56 17.50 24.36
N TYR A 23 0.39 18.40 24.58
CA TYR A 23 1.14 19.12 23.55
C TYR A 23 2.65 18.99 23.79
N VAL A 24 3.42 19.38 22.77
CA VAL A 24 4.87 19.54 22.87
C VAL A 24 5.22 21.00 22.64
N ALA A 25 5.62 21.69 23.71
CA ALA A 25 6.14 23.05 23.60
C ALA A 25 7.56 23.02 23.02
N LYS A 26 7.87 23.91 22.09
CA LYS A 26 9.20 24.01 21.47
C LYS A 26 9.76 25.42 21.63
N ILE A 27 10.98 25.52 22.16
CA ILE A 27 11.73 26.78 22.23
C ILE A 27 12.99 26.66 21.36
N GLN A 28 13.41 27.80 20.79
CA GLN A 28 14.61 27.87 19.99
C GLN A 28 15.86 27.87 20.89
N TYR A 29 16.88 27.11 20.48
CA TYR A 29 18.10 26.95 21.26
C TYR A 29 18.99 28.20 21.10
N HIS A 30 19.48 28.75 22.22
CA HIS A 30 20.25 30.00 22.28
C HIS A 30 19.57 31.23 21.67
N ASP A 31 18.23 31.27 21.72
CA ASP A 31 17.49 32.46 21.32
C ASP A 31 17.29 33.38 22.52
N GLU A 32 18.16 34.39 22.62
CA GLU A 32 18.12 35.39 23.71
C GLU A 32 16.96 36.40 23.53
N THR A 33 16.39 36.49 22.33
CA THR A 33 15.30 37.41 21.99
C THR A 33 14.20 36.70 21.17
N PRO A 34 13.41 35.81 21.80
CA PRO A 34 12.39 35.04 21.10
C PRO A 34 11.36 35.94 20.41
N SER A 35 11.11 35.68 19.13
CA SER A 35 10.12 36.42 18.34
C SER A 35 8.96 35.52 17.92
N ILE A 36 7.75 36.06 18.03
CA ILE A 36 6.53 35.41 17.54
C ILE A 36 6.54 35.25 16.02
N GLU A 37 7.23 36.13 15.29
CA GLU A 37 7.32 36.09 13.83
C GLU A 37 8.08 34.84 13.36
N THR A 38 9.14 34.45 14.07
CA THR A 38 9.89 33.22 13.80
C THR A 38 9.02 31.99 13.98
N HIS A 39 8.22 31.94 15.05
CA HIS A 39 7.27 30.86 15.29
C HIS A 39 6.11 30.84 14.28
N THR A 40 5.71 32.01 13.77
CA THR A 40 4.68 32.12 12.72
C THR A 40 5.20 31.54 11.40
N THR A 41 6.47 31.77 11.07
CA THR A 41 7.13 31.18 9.90
C THR A 41 7.20 29.65 10.00
N ASP A 42 7.47 29.10 11.19
CA ASP A 42 7.39 27.66 11.42
C ASP A 42 5.98 27.12 11.17
N ALA A 43 4.94 27.79 11.70
CA ALA A 43 3.56 27.38 11.49
C ALA A 43 3.20 27.36 10.00
N LEU A 44 3.67 28.36 9.23
CA LEU A 44 3.54 28.37 7.77
C LEU A 44 4.25 27.18 7.11
N MET A 45 5.46 26.82 7.56
CA MET A 45 6.15 25.62 7.06
C MET A 45 5.38 24.33 7.36
N TYR A 46 4.81 24.19 8.55
CA TYR A 46 3.96 23.04 8.90
C TYR A 46 2.71 23.00 8.01
N HIS A 47 2.07 24.15 7.78
CA HIS A 47 0.90 24.24 6.90
C HIS A 47 1.25 23.90 5.45
N ALA A 48 2.32 24.49 4.91
CA ALA A 48 2.81 24.19 3.56
C ALA A 48 3.19 22.71 3.42
N GLY A 49 3.89 22.13 4.40
CA GLY A 49 4.25 20.72 4.42
C GLY A 49 3.01 19.82 4.46
N ALA A 50 1.99 20.17 5.25
CA ALA A 50 0.73 19.43 5.28
C ALA A 50 0.00 19.50 3.94
N LEU A 51 -0.05 20.66 3.28
CA LEU A 51 -0.64 20.83 1.97
C LEU A 51 0.10 20.01 0.89
N LEU A 52 1.43 20.04 0.90
CA LEU A 52 2.26 19.25 -0.02
C LEU A 52 2.07 17.75 0.18
N LEU A 53 2.05 17.28 1.44
CA LEU A 53 1.78 15.88 1.76
C LEU A 53 0.35 15.48 1.40
N ASN A 54 -0.63 16.36 1.59
CA ASN A 54 -1.99 16.11 1.17
C ASN A 54 -2.10 16.01 -0.35
N HIS A 55 -1.36 16.85 -1.09
CA HIS A 55 -1.27 16.76 -2.55
C HIS A 55 -0.66 15.44 -3.00
N PHE A 56 0.43 15.00 -2.35
CA PHE A 56 1.08 13.73 -2.63
C PHE A 56 0.18 12.52 -2.34
N LYS A 57 -0.71 12.62 -1.34
CA LYS A 57 -1.69 11.58 -0.98
C LYS A 57 -2.93 11.56 -1.88
N LYS A 58 -3.00 12.41 -2.91
CA LYS A 58 -4.15 12.40 -3.83
C LYS A 58 -4.13 11.11 -4.65
N ILE A 59 -5.10 10.27 -4.34
CA ILE A 59 -5.46 9.08 -5.10
C ILE A 59 -6.85 9.35 -5.68
N VAL A 60 -7.16 8.80 -6.85
CA VAL A 60 -8.54 8.75 -7.34
C VAL A 60 -9.38 7.97 -6.34
N LEU A 61 -10.21 8.68 -5.57
CA LEU A 61 -11.13 8.11 -4.58
C LEU A 61 -12.59 8.31 -4.97
N ASP A 62 -12.85 9.06 -6.04
CA ASP A 62 -14.19 9.25 -6.61
C ASP A 62 -14.39 8.27 -7.77
N PHE A 63 -15.01 7.15 -7.46
CA PHE A 63 -15.36 6.10 -8.39
C PHE A 63 -16.79 5.59 -8.14
N VAL A 64 -17.43 5.10 -9.21
CA VAL A 64 -18.76 4.53 -9.19
C VAL A 64 -18.70 3.18 -9.89
N VAL A 65 -19.16 2.14 -9.20
CA VAL A 65 -19.43 0.85 -9.82
C VAL A 65 -20.93 0.77 -10.07
N THR A 66 -21.34 0.53 -11.32
CA THR A 66 -22.76 0.45 -11.68
C THR A 66 -22.99 -0.63 -12.72
N GLY A 67 -24.16 -1.26 -12.66
CA GLY A 67 -24.56 -2.21 -13.68
C GLY A 67 -25.71 -3.12 -13.28
N LYS A 68 -26.03 -4.08 -14.15
CA LYS A 68 -27.05 -5.11 -13.91
C LYS A 68 -26.39 -6.48 -13.84
N LEU A 69 -26.59 -7.19 -12.74
CA LEU A 69 -25.99 -8.52 -12.52
C LEU A 69 -26.37 -9.54 -13.62
N ASN A 70 -27.55 -9.37 -14.23
CA ASN A 70 -28.08 -10.27 -15.26
C ASN A 70 -27.82 -9.78 -16.70
N ASP A 71 -27.09 -8.68 -16.87
CA ASP A 71 -26.73 -8.11 -18.17
C ASP A 71 -25.25 -7.72 -18.14
N PRO A 72 -24.34 -8.68 -18.36
CA PRO A 72 -22.90 -8.50 -18.17
C PRO A 72 -22.31 -7.43 -19.09
N ASP A 73 -22.98 -7.10 -20.20
CA ASP A 73 -22.58 -6.04 -21.13
C ASP A 73 -22.87 -4.63 -20.58
N GLN A 74 -23.59 -4.52 -19.45
CA GLN A 74 -23.94 -3.26 -18.78
C GLN A 74 -23.33 -3.19 -17.37
N VAL A 75 -22.06 -3.57 -17.22
CA VAL A 75 -21.30 -3.41 -15.96
C VAL A 75 -20.13 -2.47 -16.20
N TYR A 76 -20.05 -1.40 -15.41
CA TYR A 76 -19.08 -0.34 -15.57
C TYR A 76 -18.40 -0.01 -14.25
N PHE A 77 -17.08 0.17 -14.33
CA PHE A 77 -16.29 0.92 -13.35
C PHE A 77 -16.06 2.31 -13.94
N LEU A 78 -16.54 3.33 -13.26
CA LEU A 78 -16.40 4.73 -13.67
C LEU A 78 -15.55 5.44 -12.62
N GLU A 79 -14.62 6.26 -13.07
CA GLU A 79 -13.81 7.11 -12.19
C GLU A 79 -13.77 8.55 -12.69
N ALA A 80 -13.39 9.48 -11.82
CA ALA A 80 -13.22 10.86 -12.20
C ALA A 80 -12.15 11.01 -13.29
N LYS A 81 -12.53 11.58 -14.44
CA LYS A 81 -11.58 11.88 -15.53
C LYS A 81 -10.51 12.85 -15.03
N LEU A 82 -9.26 12.41 -15.06
CA LEU A 82 -8.11 13.25 -14.81
C LEU A 82 -7.69 14.01 -16.08
N THR A 83 -7.24 15.25 -15.92
CA THR A 83 -6.73 16.09 -17.01
C THR A 83 -5.30 16.50 -16.68
N GLY A 84 -4.36 16.17 -17.56
CA GLY A 84 -2.95 16.53 -17.40
C GLY A 84 -2.02 15.52 -18.04
N LYS A 85 -0.72 15.64 -17.72
CA LYS A 85 0.30 14.72 -18.23
C LYS A 85 0.21 13.39 -17.50
N TYR A 86 0.09 12.31 -18.28
CA TYR A 86 0.17 10.94 -17.78
C TYR A 86 1.63 10.50 -17.66
N VAL A 87 1.97 9.86 -16.54
CA VAL A 87 3.30 9.26 -16.29
C VAL A 87 3.11 7.95 -15.52
N LYS A 88 3.87 6.92 -15.89
CA LYS A 88 3.89 5.61 -15.20
C LYS A 88 5.30 5.32 -14.73
N TYR A 89 5.46 5.01 -13.44
CA TYR A 89 6.77 4.81 -12.82
C TYR A 89 7.14 3.34 -12.59
N CYS A 90 6.16 2.46 -12.47
CA CYS A 90 6.36 1.01 -12.49
C CYS A 90 5.11 0.31 -13.02
N SER A 91 5.25 -0.92 -13.49
CA SER A 91 4.16 -1.82 -13.87
C SER A 91 3.93 -2.87 -12.78
N ASN A 92 2.90 -3.69 -12.92
CA ASN A 92 2.72 -4.93 -12.16
C ASN A 92 3.47 -6.14 -12.78
N THR A 93 4.05 -5.99 -13.98
CA THR A 93 4.84 -7.04 -14.66
C THR A 93 6.27 -6.63 -14.98
N ASP A 94 6.58 -5.34 -14.89
CA ASP A 94 7.90 -4.79 -15.21
C ASP A 94 8.28 -3.77 -14.14
N PHE A 95 9.36 -4.09 -13.44
CA PHE A 95 9.89 -3.33 -12.32
C PHE A 95 11.29 -2.81 -12.60
N ASP A 96 11.83 -3.06 -13.80
CA ASP A 96 13.10 -2.48 -14.17
C ASP A 96 12.91 -0.97 -14.33
N VAL A 97 13.91 -0.23 -13.86
CA VAL A 97 13.94 1.22 -13.98
C VAL A 97 14.87 1.50 -15.15
N ASP A 98 14.41 1.17 -16.36
CA ASP A 98 15.11 1.62 -17.56
C ASP A 98 15.13 3.16 -17.52
N ASN A 99 16.35 3.72 -17.45
CA ASN A 99 16.59 5.17 -17.42
C ASN A 99 16.24 5.83 -18.76
N GLU A 100 15.72 5.07 -19.73
CA GLU A 100 15.15 5.61 -20.94
C GLU A 100 13.68 5.90 -20.69
N ILE A 101 13.33 7.18 -20.56
CA ILE A 101 12.15 7.83 -21.15
C ILE A 101 12.16 9.28 -20.64
N ASP A 102 12.25 10.24 -21.56
CA ASP A 102 12.21 11.71 -21.34
C ASP A 102 10.94 12.24 -20.61
N GLN A 103 10.13 11.37 -20.02
CA GLN A 103 8.81 11.69 -19.47
C GLN A 103 8.71 11.56 -17.94
N THR A 104 9.65 10.89 -17.26
CA THR A 104 9.63 10.68 -15.80
C THR A 104 10.68 11.52 -15.07
N ASP A 105 10.33 12.06 -13.91
CA ASP A 105 11.27 12.68 -12.98
C ASP A 105 12.13 11.59 -12.29
N PRO A 106 13.48 11.59 -12.44
CA PRO A 106 14.35 10.57 -11.87
C PRO A 106 14.30 10.46 -10.33
N GLU A 107 14.16 11.58 -9.62
CA GLU A 107 14.07 11.57 -8.16
C GLU A 107 12.75 10.94 -7.71
N PHE A 108 11.66 11.29 -8.41
CA PHE A 108 10.36 10.70 -8.16
C PHE A 108 10.31 9.21 -8.54
N SER A 109 11.01 8.80 -9.61
CA SER A 109 11.18 7.38 -9.96
C SER A 109 11.84 6.59 -8.85
N GLN A 110 12.90 7.13 -8.23
CA GLN A 110 13.54 6.50 -7.07
C GLN A 110 12.58 6.38 -5.88
N LEU A 111 11.78 7.43 -5.61
CA LEU A 111 10.78 7.42 -4.56
C LEU A 111 9.69 6.35 -4.80
N MET A 112 9.17 6.25 -6.02
CA MET A 112 8.13 5.27 -6.38
C MET A 112 8.65 3.84 -6.32
N ASN A 113 9.85 3.61 -6.85
CA ASN A 113 10.54 2.33 -6.76
C ASN A 113 10.77 1.92 -5.28
N ALA A 114 11.16 2.86 -4.42
CA ALA A 114 11.31 2.62 -2.99
C ALA A 114 9.97 2.41 -2.27
N PHE A 115 8.88 3.04 -2.74
CA PHE A 115 7.54 2.85 -2.17
C PHE A 115 7.01 1.42 -2.39
N SER A 116 7.20 0.85 -3.58
CA SER A 116 6.88 -0.56 -3.84
C SER A 116 7.66 -1.49 -2.90
N ASN A 117 8.97 -1.28 -2.72
CA ASN A 117 9.76 -2.06 -1.76
C ASN A 117 9.35 -1.83 -0.31
N TRP A 118 9.01 -0.60 0.08
CA TRP A 118 8.52 -0.32 1.43
C TRP A 118 7.26 -1.13 1.74
N SER A 119 6.33 -1.23 0.80
CA SER A 119 5.11 -2.03 0.98
C SER A 119 5.42 -3.53 1.09
N PHE A 120 6.33 -4.05 0.26
CA PHE A 120 6.82 -5.42 0.33
C PHE A 120 7.52 -5.74 1.65
N HIS A 121 8.37 -4.83 2.12
CA HIS A 121 9.01 -4.90 3.42
C HIS A 121 7.98 -4.95 4.55
N LYS A 122 6.98 -4.06 4.52
CA LYS A 122 5.97 -3.96 5.58
C LYS A 122 5.06 -5.18 5.64
N SER A 123 4.73 -5.77 4.50
CA SER A 123 3.97 -7.01 4.44
C SER A 123 4.79 -8.26 4.78
N SER A 124 6.09 -8.11 5.11
CA SER A 124 7.03 -9.22 5.30
C SER A 124 7.12 -10.15 4.10
N GLY A 125 7.05 -9.58 2.89
CA GLY A 125 7.19 -10.28 1.63
C GLY A 125 5.91 -10.93 1.09
N LYS A 126 4.74 -10.59 1.63
CA LYS A 126 3.46 -11.19 1.22
C LYS A 126 2.80 -10.44 0.06
N SER A 127 2.96 -9.13 0.03
CA SER A 127 2.32 -8.29 -0.97
C SER A 127 3.04 -6.96 -1.16
N LEU A 128 2.83 -6.34 -2.32
CA LEU A 128 3.38 -5.03 -2.65
C LEU A 128 2.39 -4.19 -3.46
N ILE A 129 2.52 -2.87 -3.35
CA ILE A 129 1.84 -1.90 -4.18
C ILE A 129 2.71 -1.63 -5.42
N CYS A 130 2.11 -1.68 -6.60
CA CYS A 130 2.75 -1.45 -7.89
C CYS A 130 1.80 -0.74 -8.85
N ASP A 131 2.17 -0.71 -10.13
CA ASP A 131 1.43 -0.03 -11.17
C ASP A 131 1.22 1.46 -10.84
N LEU A 132 2.28 2.10 -10.34
CA LEU A 132 2.24 3.47 -9.85
C LEU A 132 2.17 4.44 -11.03
N GLN A 133 0.95 4.79 -11.40
CA GLN A 133 0.64 5.70 -12.50
C GLN A 133 -0.05 6.97 -12.01
N PHE A 134 0.24 8.06 -12.71
CA PHE A 134 -0.12 9.41 -12.30
C PHE A 134 -0.67 10.21 -13.47
N VAL A 135 -1.64 11.08 -13.17
CA VAL A 135 -2.02 12.20 -14.04
C VAL A 135 -1.97 13.47 -13.20
N ASP A 136 -1.07 14.39 -13.57
CA ASP A 136 -0.87 15.67 -12.86
C ASP A 136 -0.67 15.53 -11.34
N GLY A 137 0.11 14.52 -10.91
CA GLY A 137 0.41 14.26 -9.50
C GLY A 137 -0.70 13.55 -8.71
N ILE A 138 -1.77 13.11 -9.36
CA ILE A 138 -2.81 12.27 -8.76
C ILE A 138 -2.55 10.81 -9.17
N ILE A 139 -2.48 9.90 -8.18
CA ILE A 139 -2.35 8.46 -8.41
C ILE A 139 -3.66 7.90 -8.96
N THR A 140 -3.58 7.11 -10.02
CA THR A 140 -4.71 6.36 -10.60
C THR A 140 -4.35 4.88 -10.74
N ASP A 141 -5.37 4.01 -10.75
CA ASP A 141 -5.26 2.54 -10.96
C ASP A 141 -4.13 1.78 -10.23
N PRO A 142 -3.82 2.07 -8.96
CA PRO A 142 -2.77 1.33 -8.27
C PRO A 142 -3.14 -0.16 -8.17
N GLN A 143 -2.15 -1.04 -8.34
CA GLN A 143 -2.34 -2.49 -8.21
C GLN A 143 -1.66 -3.02 -6.94
N ILE A 144 -2.21 -4.11 -6.41
CA ILE A 144 -1.60 -4.86 -5.31
C ILE A 144 -1.32 -6.28 -5.82
N ILE A 145 -0.06 -6.68 -5.79
CA ILE A 145 0.34 -8.08 -6.00
C ILE A 145 0.42 -8.74 -4.63
N ASP A 146 -0.19 -9.91 -4.49
CA ASP A 146 -0.19 -10.70 -3.25
C ASP A 146 0.07 -12.17 -3.54
N VAL A 147 0.86 -12.82 -2.69
CA VAL A 147 1.14 -14.26 -2.80
C VAL A 147 -0.14 -15.11 -2.78
N ASP A 148 -1.23 -14.62 -2.15
CA ASP A 148 -2.56 -15.20 -2.25
C ASP A 148 -3.29 -14.69 -3.51
N ALA A 149 -3.41 -15.58 -4.50
CA ALA A 149 -4.09 -15.33 -5.77
C ALA A 149 -5.60 -15.07 -5.63
N THR A 150 -6.20 -15.34 -4.47
CA THR A 150 -7.61 -15.06 -4.21
C THR A 150 -7.88 -13.65 -3.69
N GLN A 151 -6.82 -12.90 -3.37
CA GLN A 151 -6.92 -11.51 -2.93
C GLN A 151 -6.86 -10.55 -4.13
N TRP A 152 -7.49 -9.39 -3.96
CA TRP A 152 -7.46 -8.27 -4.91
C TRP A 152 -8.12 -8.57 -6.26
N ALA A 153 -7.89 -7.69 -7.24
CA ALA A 153 -8.44 -7.78 -8.59
C ALA A 153 -7.47 -8.45 -9.56
N ASP A 154 -7.84 -8.50 -10.84
CA ASP A 154 -7.12 -9.20 -11.92
C ASP A 154 -5.67 -8.74 -12.14
N GLY A 155 -5.29 -7.56 -11.62
CA GLY A 155 -3.90 -7.10 -11.62
C GLY A 155 -2.97 -7.87 -10.68
N ASN A 156 -3.51 -8.70 -9.78
CA ASN A 156 -2.73 -9.60 -8.90
C ASN A 156 -2.25 -10.83 -9.67
N ASN A 157 -1.02 -10.78 -10.18
CA ASN A 157 -0.32 -11.90 -10.81
C ASN A 157 0.48 -12.77 -9.81
N SER A 158 0.21 -12.59 -8.51
CA SER A 158 0.65 -13.40 -7.39
C SER A 158 2.15 -13.70 -7.32
N GLU A 159 2.54 -14.93 -6.99
CA GLU A 159 3.94 -15.33 -6.80
C GLU A 159 4.81 -14.98 -8.03
N CYS A 160 4.26 -15.05 -9.25
CA CYS A 160 4.99 -14.66 -10.45
C CYS A 160 5.34 -13.16 -10.46
N GLY A 161 4.42 -12.29 -10.03
CA GLY A 161 4.69 -10.86 -9.87
C GLY A 161 5.69 -10.55 -8.79
N ILE A 162 5.59 -11.24 -7.65
CA ILE A 162 6.55 -11.09 -6.56
C ILE A 162 7.97 -11.46 -7.02
N LEU A 163 8.12 -12.56 -7.77
CA LEU A 163 9.41 -12.96 -8.33
C LEU A 163 9.96 -11.93 -9.31
N ARG A 164 9.11 -11.41 -10.22
CA ARG A 164 9.50 -10.32 -11.13
C ARG A 164 9.94 -9.05 -10.40
N PHE A 165 9.24 -8.70 -9.32
CA PHE A 165 9.63 -7.58 -8.48
C PHE A 165 11.00 -7.81 -7.84
N ILE A 166 11.26 -9.01 -7.31
CA ILE A 166 12.56 -9.37 -6.72
C ILE A 166 13.68 -9.29 -7.76
N GLU A 167 13.42 -9.74 -8.99
CA GLU A 167 14.40 -9.72 -10.09
C GLU A 167 14.67 -8.30 -10.60
N GLY A 168 13.64 -7.46 -10.73
CA GLY A 168 13.74 -6.12 -11.31
C GLY A 168 14.08 -5.00 -10.32
N HIS A 169 13.80 -5.18 -9.02
CA HIS A 169 14.01 -4.12 -8.04
C HIS A 169 15.49 -3.95 -7.65
N GLN A 170 15.99 -2.73 -7.76
CA GLN A 170 17.29 -2.34 -7.23
C GLN A 170 17.12 -1.28 -6.13
N CYS A 171 17.58 -1.61 -4.91
CA CYS A 171 17.53 -0.68 -3.79
C CYS A 171 18.33 0.60 -4.08
N ASN A 172 17.65 1.75 -4.06
CA ASN A 172 18.22 3.08 -4.25
C ASN A 172 18.48 3.82 -2.92
N GLU A 173 18.90 5.08 -2.98
CA GLU A 173 19.21 5.89 -1.79
C GLU A 173 18.01 6.10 -0.87
N VAL A 174 16.78 6.15 -1.40
CA VAL A 174 15.55 6.23 -0.60
C VAL A 174 15.33 4.94 0.17
N CYS A 175 15.52 3.77 -0.46
CA CYS A 175 15.47 2.47 0.22
C CYS A 175 16.46 2.41 1.40
N LYS A 176 17.69 2.90 1.19
CA LYS A 176 18.74 2.95 2.21
C LYS A 176 18.38 3.90 3.34
N ALA A 177 17.90 5.11 3.03
CA ALA A 177 17.48 6.10 4.01
C ALA A 177 16.34 5.58 4.91
N LEU A 178 15.40 4.83 4.32
CA LEU A 178 14.29 4.18 5.02
C LEU A 178 14.68 2.86 5.71
N LYS A 179 15.92 2.41 5.56
CA LYS A 179 16.45 1.14 6.11
C LYS A 179 15.62 -0.08 5.68
N LEU A 180 15.17 -0.09 4.43
CA LEU A 180 14.42 -1.22 3.89
C LEU A 180 15.35 -2.41 3.68
N THR A 181 14.93 -3.58 4.17
CA THR A 181 15.48 -4.87 3.76
C THR A 181 15.20 -5.10 2.27
N ALA A 182 16.22 -5.51 1.53
CA ALA A 182 16.10 -5.76 0.10
C ALA A 182 15.16 -6.96 -0.20
N PRO A 183 14.37 -6.93 -1.29
CA PRO A 183 13.35 -7.95 -1.57
C PRO A 183 13.88 -9.39 -1.57
N GLU A 184 15.04 -9.62 -2.17
CA GLU A 184 15.71 -10.91 -2.25
C GLU A 184 16.06 -11.48 -0.86
N GLN A 185 16.41 -10.61 0.09
CA GLN A 185 16.72 -11.02 1.46
C GLN A 185 15.46 -11.38 2.24
N ILE A 186 14.34 -10.69 2.00
CA ILE A 186 13.04 -11.01 2.61
C ILE A 186 12.58 -12.38 2.10
N TYR A 187 12.65 -12.58 0.78
CA TYR A 187 12.24 -13.83 0.14
C TYR A 187 13.09 -15.03 0.58
N ALA A 188 14.42 -14.86 0.68
CA ALA A 188 15.33 -15.90 1.18
C ALA A 188 15.00 -16.31 2.63
N LYS A 189 14.69 -15.35 3.51
CA LYS A 189 14.28 -15.65 4.90
C LYS A 189 12.95 -16.40 4.95
N ALA A 190 11.99 -16.04 4.09
CA ALA A 190 10.70 -16.73 4.03
C ALA A 190 10.89 -18.20 3.61
N THR A 191 11.66 -18.45 2.54
CA THR A 191 11.90 -19.81 2.01
C THR A 191 12.72 -20.70 2.95
N GLN A 192 13.72 -20.15 3.66
CA GLN A 192 14.46 -20.90 4.69
C GLN A 192 13.54 -21.37 5.83
N ASN A 193 12.65 -20.50 6.31
CA ASN A 193 11.69 -20.84 7.36
C ASN A 193 10.70 -21.93 6.94
N VAL A 194 10.29 -21.98 5.67
CA VAL A 194 9.44 -23.06 5.14
C VAL A 194 10.20 -24.38 5.13
N ASN A 195 11.44 -24.40 4.63
CA ASN A 195 12.26 -25.60 4.56
C ASN A 195 12.58 -26.18 5.95
N GLU A 196 12.80 -25.33 6.96
CA GLU A 196 12.99 -25.78 8.34
C GLU A 196 11.72 -26.34 8.99
N LYS A 197 10.55 -25.77 8.69
CA LYS A 197 9.26 -26.29 9.15
C LYS A 197 8.92 -27.63 8.48
N SER A 198 9.23 -27.80 7.20
CA SER A 198 9.06 -29.06 6.47
C SER A 198 9.97 -30.18 7.00
N LYS A 199 11.20 -29.86 7.45
CA LYS A 199 12.11 -30.82 8.10
C LYS A 199 11.66 -31.28 9.50
N LYS A 200 10.75 -30.55 10.16
CA LYS A 200 10.23 -30.88 11.50
C LYS A 200 8.91 -31.65 11.52
N ARG A 201 8.31 -31.96 10.37
CA ARG A 201 7.12 -32.84 10.32
C ARG A 201 7.53 -34.33 10.35
N PRO A 202 6.94 -35.17 11.22
CA PRO A 202 7.18 -36.61 11.19
C PRO A 202 6.69 -37.20 9.86
N ARG A 203 7.53 -38.04 9.26
CA ARG A 203 7.25 -38.79 8.02
C ARG A 203 6.17 -39.84 8.31
N ILE A 204 4.91 -39.57 7.95
CA ILE A 204 3.88 -40.61 7.94
C ILE A 204 4.09 -41.44 6.68
N LEU A 205 4.22 -42.75 6.88
CA LEU A 205 4.53 -43.77 5.88
C LEU A 205 3.54 -43.74 4.70
N GLU A 206 4.10 -43.84 3.50
CA GLU A 206 3.39 -44.12 2.25
C GLU A 206 2.58 -45.41 2.34
N THR A 207 1.35 -45.40 1.84
CA THR A 207 0.69 -46.62 1.33
C THR A 207 -0.23 -46.27 0.16
N GLN A 208 0.22 -46.72 -1.02
CA GLN A 208 -0.54 -47.25 -2.17
C GLN A 208 -1.51 -46.32 -2.95
N GLN A 209 -1.13 -46.07 -4.20
CA GLN A 209 -1.99 -45.63 -5.31
C GLN A 209 -3.14 -46.62 -5.56
N PRO A 210 -4.28 -46.16 -6.11
CA PRO A 210 -4.61 -46.66 -7.43
C PRO A 210 -5.21 -45.63 -8.42
N ASN A 211 -4.83 -45.85 -9.67
CA ASN A 211 -5.52 -45.70 -10.96
C ASN A 211 -6.20 -44.39 -11.39
N ILE A 212 -5.72 -43.95 -12.56
CA ILE A 212 -6.27 -42.96 -13.47
C ILE A 212 -7.45 -43.60 -14.22
N GLU A 213 -8.62 -42.97 -14.16
CA GLU A 213 -9.65 -43.06 -15.21
C GLU A 213 -10.17 -41.65 -15.51
N GLU A 214 -10.05 -41.25 -16.78
CA GLU A 214 -10.70 -40.07 -17.36
C GLU A 214 -12.22 -40.24 -17.31
N ASN A 215 -12.96 -39.22 -16.85
CA ASN A 215 -14.17 -38.72 -17.52
C ASN A 215 -14.86 -37.54 -16.75
N GLN A 216 -15.06 -36.45 -17.50
CA GLN A 216 -16.08 -35.38 -17.41
C GLN A 216 -16.07 -34.33 -16.26
N PRO A 217 -16.44 -33.06 -16.59
CA PRO A 217 -16.29 -31.90 -15.69
C PRO A 217 -17.39 -31.84 -14.62
N PRO A 218 -17.06 -31.61 -13.33
CA PRO A 218 -18.07 -31.53 -12.30
C PRO A 218 -18.75 -30.16 -12.23
N GLN A 219 -20.09 -30.21 -12.21
CA GLN A 219 -21.01 -29.11 -12.00
C GLN A 219 -20.76 -28.39 -10.66
N THR A 220 -20.73 -27.06 -10.70
CA THR A 220 -20.53 -26.16 -9.57
C THR A 220 -21.67 -26.26 -8.54
N LYS A 221 -21.36 -26.80 -7.36
CA LYS A 221 -22.17 -26.60 -6.15
C LYS A 221 -21.77 -25.27 -5.51
N SER A 222 -22.72 -24.33 -5.45
CA SER A 222 -22.60 -23.07 -4.72
C SER A 222 -22.41 -23.35 -3.22
N LEU A 223 -21.18 -23.24 -2.72
CA LEU A 223 -20.93 -23.11 -1.29
C LEU A 223 -21.14 -21.63 -0.90
N HIS A 224 -22.15 -21.38 -0.07
CA HIS A 224 -22.25 -20.14 0.69
C HIS A 224 -21.07 -20.06 1.66
N VAL A 225 -19.97 -19.45 1.23
CA VAL A 225 -18.89 -19.02 2.11
C VAL A 225 -19.24 -17.63 2.62
N GLY A 226 -19.42 -17.50 3.93
CA GLY A 226 -19.42 -16.19 4.59
C GLY A 226 -18.07 -15.53 4.37
N VAL A 227 -18.04 -14.50 3.53
CA VAL A 227 -16.80 -13.78 3.19
C VAL A 227 -16.55 -12.77 4.32
N SER A 228 -15.49 -13.00 5.09
CA SER A 228 -14.95 -12.01 6.02
C SER A 228 -14.52 -10.76 5.23
N PRO A 229 -14.70 -9.53 5.76
CA PRO A 229 -14.18 -8.33 5.11
C PRO A 229 -12.70 -8.48 4.79
N ALA A 230 -12.28 -8.07 3.59
CA ALA A 230 -10.86 -8.04 3.23
C ALA A 230 -10.12 -7.09 4.19
N SER A 231 -9.16 -7.63 4.95
CA SER A 231 -8.39 -6.85 5.91
C SER A 231 -7.06 -6.44 5.32
N ILE A 232 -6.71 -5.16 5.41
CA ILE A 232 -5.39 -4.63 5.02
C ILE A 232 -4.34 -4.78 6.13
N SER A 233 -4.68 -5.42 7.25
CA SER A 233 -3.75 -5.60 8.38
C SER A 233 -2.47 -6.36 7.99
N HIS A 234 -2.54 -7.22 6.98
CA HIS A 234 -1.37 -7.92 6.45
C HIS A 234 -0.45 -7.01 5.61
N LEU A 235 -0.96 -5.90 5.06
CA LEU A 235 -0.20 -4.86 4.37
C LEU A 235 0.34 -3.82 5.36
N LEU A 236 -0.44 -3.51 6.40
CA LEU A 236 -0.16 -2.46 7.35
C LEU A 236 0.01 -3.08 8.74
N SER A 237 1.25 -3.25 9.17
CA SER A 237 1.66 -3.92 10.42
C SER A 237 1.01 -3.42 11.72
N CYS A 238 0.21 -2.34 11.68
CA CYS A 238 -0.44 -1.71 12.84
C CYS A 238 -1.91 -1.29 12.62
N SER A 239 -2.54 -1.53 11.46
CA SER A 239 -3.90 -1.05 11.20
C SER A 239 -4.94 -2.15 11.40
N GLN A 240 -6.00 -1.85 12.17
CA GLN A 240 -7.21 -2.67 12.26
C GLN A 240 -8.29 -2.25 11.25
N ASP A 241 -7.96 -1.37 10.30
CA ASP A 241 -8.92 -0.86 9.34
C ASP A 241 -9.41 -1.99 8.41
N SER A 242 -10.73 -2.08 8.25
CA SER A 242 -11.39 -3.02 7.34
C SER A 242 -11.78 -2.32 6.05
N LEU A 243 -11.60 -2.99 4.91
CA LEU A 243 -12.18 -2.50 3.65
C LEU A 243 -13.69 -2.69 3.65
N PRO A 244 -14.44 -1.83 2.93
CA PRO A 244 -15.85 -2.09 2.61
C PRO A 244 -16.00 -3.47 1.96
N ASN A 245 -17.12 -4.17 2.22
CA ASN A 245 -17.36 -5.46 1.56
C ASN A 245 -17.69 -5.22 0.08
N ALA A 246 -17.02 -5.94 -0.82
CA ALA A 246 -17.26 -5.83 -2.26
C ALA A 246 -18.74 -6.08 -2.65
N LYS A 247 -19.48 -6.90 -1.88
CA LYS A 247 -20.90 -7.17 -2.11
C LYS A 247 -21.82 -6.01 -1.74
N ASP A 248 -21.37 -5.10 -0.88
CA ASP A 248 -22.18 -3.95 -0.45
C ASP A 248 -22.35 -2.94 -1.60
N PHE A 249 -21.45 -2.93 -2.60
CA PHE A 249 -21.56 -2.07 -3.79
C PHE A 249 -22.78 -2.39 -4.68
N PHE A 250 -23.36 -3.58 -4.54
CA PHE A 250 -24.49 -4.04 -5.37
C PHE A 250 -25.77 -4.31 -4.56
N SER A 251 -25.74 -4.06 -3.26
CA SER A 251 -26.83 -4.34 -2.32
C SER A 251 -27.71 -3.11 -2.14
N SER A 252 -28.45 -2.72 -3.18
CA SER A 252 -29.47 -1.67 -3.14
C SER A 252 -30.81 -2.18 -3.66
#